data_AF-A0A194YJ37-F1
#
_entry.id   AF-A0A194YJ37-F1
#
_cell.length_a   1.000
_cell.length_b   1.000
_cell.length_c   1.000
_cell.angle_alpha   90.00
_cell.angle_beta   90.00
_cell.angle_gamma   90.00
#
_symmetry.space_group_name_H-M   'P 1'
#
loop_
_entity.id
_entity.type
_entity.pdbx_description
1 polymer ?
#
loop_
_entity_poly.entity_id
_entity_poly.type
_entity_poly.pdbx_seq_one_letter_code
_entity_poly.pdbx_strand_id
1 'polypeptide(L)' 'MGLPWYRVHTVVLNDPGRLLSVHIMHTTLVSGWAGSMALYELAVFDPSDLDPMWRQGMFVIPFLAGSFVLF' A
#
# COMPACT_ATOMS: atom_id res chain seq x y z
N MET A 1 -1.99 36.61 -6.62
CA MET A 1 -2.51 35.39 -7.29
C MET A 1 -2.06 34.20 -6.45
N GLY A 2 -2.96 33.25 -6.13
CA GLY A 2 -2.64 32.09 -5.29
C GLY A 2 -1.80 31.03 -6.03
N LEU A 3 -1.40 29.98 -5.30
CA LEU A 3 -0.72 28.82 -5.89
C LEU A 3 -1.67 28.06 -6.85
N PRO A 4 -1.21 27.63 -8.03
CA PRO A 4 -1.96 26.67 -8.87
C PRO A 4 -2.19 25.35 -8.13
N TRP A 5 -3.32 24.69 -8.39
CA TRP A 5 -3.76 23.48 -7.66
C TRP A 5 -2.72 22.35 -7.66
N TYR A 6 -1.98 22.16 -8.74
CA TYR A 6 -0.97 21.10 -8.88
C TYR A 6 0.33 21.40 -8.11
N ARG A 7 0.47 22.60 -7.53
CA ARG A 7 1.66 23.01 -6.74
C ARG A 7 1.39 23.09 -5.24
N VAL A 8 0.22 22.68 -4.76
CA VAL A 8 -0.15 22.88 -3.34
C VAL A 8 0.82 22.23 -2.34
N HIS A 9 1.50 21.14 -2.71
CA HIS A 9 2.48 20.48 -1.84
C HIS A 9 3.83 21.20 -1.76
N THR A 10 4.12 22.20 -2.60
CA THR A 10 5.41 22.93 -2.51
C THR A 10 5.53 23.74 -1.21
N VAL A 11 4.44 23.94 -0.48
CA VAL A 11 4.42 24.67 0.79
C VAL A 11 5.26 24.03 1.90
N VAL A 12 5.53 22.72 1.83
CA VAL A 12 6.33 22.01 2.84
C VAL A 12 7.82 21.94 2.53
N LEU A 13 8.28 22.44 1.37
CA LEU A 13 9.67 22.25 0.92
C LEU A 13 10.73 22.86 1.85
N ASN A 14 10.41 23.98 2.50
CA ASN A 14 11.31 24.68 3.44
C ASN A 14 10.86 24.55 4.90
N ASP A 15 9.93 23.62 5.20
CA ASP A 15 9.46 23.33 6.55
C ASP A 15 9.75 21.86 6.88
N PRO A 16 10.94 21.53 7.44
CA PRO A 16 11.36 20.15 7.64
C PRO A 16 10.47 19.40 8.63
N GLY A 17 9.85 20.08 9.60
CA GLY A 17 8.93 19.47 10.55
C GLY A 17 7.65 19.00 9.88
N ARG A 18 7.03 19.85 9.05
CA ARG A 18 5.85 19.47 8.27
C ARG A 18 6.20 18.47 7.17
N LEU A 19 7.37 18.60 6.56
CA LEU A 19 7.85 17.64 5.57
C LEU A 19 7.96 16.24 6.18
N LEU A 20 8.54 16.09 7.37
CA LEU A 20 8.58 14.82 8.07
C LEU A 20 7.15 14.31 8.40
N SER A 21 6.27 15.18 8.87
CA SER A 21 4.89 14.79 9.19
C SER A 21 4.13 14.22 7.98
N VAL A 22 4.29 14.81 6.79
CA VAL A 22 3.61 14.27 5.59
C VAL A 22 4.25 12.97 5.11
N HIS A 23 5.56 12.78 5.30
CA HIS A 23 6.20 11.49 5.02
C HIS A 23 5.69 10.41 5.96
N ILE A 24 5.59 10.69 7.26
CA ILE A 24 5.01 9.75 8.23
C ILE A 24 3.57 9.42 7.85
N MET A 25 2.76 10.41 7.49
CA MET A 25 1.38 10.20 7.02
C MET A 25 1.32 9.32 5.76
N HIS A 26 2.18 9.55 4.79
CA HIS A 26 2.26 8.72 3.59
C HIS A 26 2.66 7.28 3.94
N THR A 27 3.67 7.10 4.80
CA THR A 27 4.10 5.78 5.26
C THR A 27 2.98 5.05 5.99
N THR A 28 2.24 5.71 6.88
CA THR A 28 1.11 5.08 7.59
C THR A 28 -0.04 4.72 6.64
N LEU A 29 -0.32 5.53 5.61
CA LEU A 29 -1.29 5.17 4.57
C LEU A 29 -0.87 3.90 3.82
N VAL A 30 0.40 3.82 3.40
CA VAL A 30 0.93 2.64 2.70
C VAL A 30 0.91 1.41 3.60
N SER A 31 1.35 1.52 4.85
CA SER A 31 1.31 0.42 5.82
C SER A 31 -0.13 -0.02 6.13
N GLY A 32 -1.06 0.94 6.26
CA GLY A 32 -2.49 0.66 6.46
C GLY A 32 -3.12 -0.06 5.28
N TRP A 33 -2.79 0.36 4.05
CA TRP A 33 -3.21 -0.35 2.84
C TRP A 33 -2.64 -1.78 2.79
N ALA A 34 -1.34 -1.96 3.05
CA ALA A 34 -0.71 -3.28 3.01
C ALA A 34 -1.34 -4.25 4.04
N GLY A 35 -1.59 -3.77 5.26
CA GLY A 35 -2.25 -4.56 6.29
C GLY A 35 -3.72 -4.88 5.97
N SER A 36 -4.48 -3.89 5.51
CA SER A 36 -5.89 -4.10 5.12
C SER A 36 -6.03 -5.05 3.93
N MET A 37 -5.16 -4.96 2.93
CA MET A 37 -5.14 -5.89 1.81
C MET A 37 -4.77 -7.31 2.23
N ALA A 38 -3.76 -7.48 3.09
CA ALA A 38 -3.40 -8.80 3.61
C ALA A 38 -4.56 -9.43 4.42
N LEU A 39 -5.23 -8.64 5.28
CA LEU A 39 -6.39 -9.11 6.04
C LEU A 39 -7.58 -9.43 5.13
N TYR A 40 -7.82 -8.62 4.10
CA TYR A 40 -8.86 -8.88 3.11
C TYR A 40 -8.60 -10.19 2.37
N GLU A 41 -7.38 -10.37 1.83
CA GLU A 41 -7.00 -11.59 1.12
C GLU A 41 -7.11 -12.82 2.02
N LEU A 42 -6.64 -12.76 3.27
CA LEU A 42 -6.82 -13.84 4.23
C LEU A 42 -8.29 -14.18 4.51
N ALA A 43 -9.20 -13.20 4.43
CA ALA A 43 -10.62 -13.42 4.66
C ALA A 43 -11.33 -14.09 3.48
N VAL A 44 -10.82 -13.93 2.25
CA VAL A 44 -11.44 -14.48 1.03
C VAL A 44 -10.66 -15.64 0.41
N PHE A 45 -9.42 -15.86 0.82
CA PHE A 45 -8.58 -16.95 0.33
C PHE A 45 -9.14 -18.31 0.75
N ASP A 46 -9.28 -19.24 -0.20
CA ASP A 46 -9.65 -20.62 0.06
C ASP A 46 -8.41 -21.51 0.03
N PRO A 47 -7.88 -21.94 1.19
CA PRO A 47 -6.73 -22.83 1.26
C PRO A 47 -7.09 -24.31 1.01
N SER A 48 -8.38 -24.66 0.93
CA SER A 48 -8.86 -26.03 0.75
C SER A 48 -9.03 -26.42 -0.72
N ASP A 49 -9.15 -25.43 -1.60
CA ASP A 49 -9.17 -25.63 -3.05
C ASP A 49 -7.76 -26.00 -3.57
N LEU A 50 -7.70 -26.77 -4.65
CA LEU A 50 -6.46 -27.08 -5.36
C LEU A 50 -5.96 -25.90 -6.21
N ASP A 51 -6.78 -24.86 -6.38
CA ASP A 51 -6.40 -23.68 -7.13
C ASP A 51 -5.36 -22.83 -6.36
N PRO A 52 -4.16 -22.61 -6.92
CA PRO A 52 -3.11 -21.86 -6.26
C PRO A 52 -3.47 -20.37 -6.12
N MET A 53 -2.79 -19.67 -5.21
CA MET A 53 -3.04 -18.26 -4.84
C MET A 53 -3.16 -17.31 -6.06
N TRP A 54 -2.37 -17.52 -7.11
CA TRP A 54 -2.38 -16.69 -8.32
C TRP A 54 -3.65 -16.86 -9.18
N ARG A 55 -4.37 -17.98 -9.04
CA ARG A 55 -5.70 -18.18 -9.67
C ARG A 55 -6.83 -17.55 -8.89
N GLN A 56 -6.67 -17.40 -7.57
CA GLN A 56 -7.67 -16.80 -6.70
C GLN A 56 -7.60 -15.26 -6.65
N GLY A 57 -6.70 -14.64 -7.44
CA GLY A 57 -6.56 -13.18 -7.48
C GLY A 57 -5.83 -12.59 -6.26
N MET A 58 -5.08 -13.41 -5.52
CA MET A 58 -4.31 -12.97 -4.36
C MET A 58 -3.10 -12.15 -4.82
N PHE A 59 -2.94 -10.94 -4.29
CA PHE A 59 -1.86 -10.03 -4.65
C PHE A 59 -0.80 -9.91 -3.56
N VAL A 60 -1.18 -9.66 -2.31
CA VAL A 60 -0.27 -9.37 -1.19
C VAL A 60 0.26 -10.64 -0.50
N ILE A 61 -0.59 -11.64 -0.24
CA ILE A 61 -0.19 -12.86 0.47
C ILE A 61 0.88 -13.70 -0.27
N PRO A 62 1.01 -13.71 -1.61
CA PRO A 62 2.16 -14.33 -2.29
C PRO A 62 3.52 -13.69 -1.93
N PHE A 63 3.56 -12.37 -1.72
CA PHE A 63 4.79 -11.69 -1.28
C PHE A 63 5.17 -12.10 0.14
N LEU A 64 4.18 -12.27 1.03
CA LEU A 64 4.40 -12.74 2.39
C LEU A 64 4.89 -14.19 2.42
N ALA A 65 4.35 -15.04 1.55
CA ALA A 65 4.72 -16.45 1.43
C ALA A 65 6.07 -16.68 0.71
N GLY A 66 6.73 -15.64 0.23
CA GLY A 66 7.95 -15.76 -0.58
C GLY A 66 7.76 -16.50 -1.91
N SER A 67 6.50 -16.75 -2.29
CA SER A 67 6.10 -17.45 -3.51
C SER A 67 5.75 -16.48 -4.62
N PHE A 68 6.23 -15.24 -4.51
CA PHE A 68 6.06 -14.22 -5.53
C PHE A 68 6.90 -14.58 -6.76
N VAL A 69 6.27 -15.28 -7.69
CA VAL A 69 6.78 -15.46 -9.05
C VAL A 69 6.25 -14.27 -9.84
N LEU A 70 7.14 -13.32 -10.14
CA LEU A 70 6.86 -12.29 -11.15
C LEU A 70 6.47 -12.99 -12.46
N PHE A 71 5.56 -12.35 -13.18
CA PHE A 71 5.22 -12.60 -14.58
C PHE A 71 6.43 -13.05 -15.42
#